data_AF-A0A2V0NLB3-F1
#
_entry.id   AF-A0A2V0NLB3-F1
#
_cell.length_a   1.000
_cell.length_b   1.000
_cell.length_c   1.000
_cell.angle_alpha   90.00
_cell.angle_beta   90.00
_cell.angle_gamma   90.00
#
_symmetry.space_group_name_H-M   'P 1'
#
loop_
_entity.id
_entity.type
_entity.pdbx_description
1 polymer ?
#
loop_
_entity_poly.entity_id
_entity_poly.type
_entity_poly.pdbx_seq_one_letter_code
_entity_poly.pdbx_strand_id
1 'polypeptide(L)'
;MRAAAPLLLLALLAAASARLAGADVVKEHRTAAPAAGANCRGERAVVTPSSMPNNVSAEAFSQAGVEQHFEAYTDLGEFVPSHGTTFACVDSRSEYGVLGTPGGDIAELIGAVIVYFAQSGEAFSEEAVAEAFNAFVSDEAGIITAKRPLYMHTSDDKLRSIFKKVYDDGVKPKPTTFPHIAPKGKKERDIWLKHLLEGGSQGCGHLRLMLERPADYGLPTVEVPRAVIAAYLNWWWPTPLGSPERAKARWTVLQGPLIGKAVCVVDSDEGCADASPTVPASHDGSQVFVYHAKAVQEFRDQVLVPWFVSYGASRGKTIDQARFSDALKSLQSQHLGATLKLLDPVNRLPLWAVTVKSKQI
;
A
#
# COMPACT_ATOMS: atom_id res chain seq x y z
N MET A 1 24.88 14.01 23.14
CA MET A 1 24.66 14.92 21.99
C MET A 1 24.79 14.13 20.69
N ARG A 2 23.69 13.99 19.93
CA ARG A 2 23.54 13.63 18.49
C ARG A 2 22.38 12.65 18.28
N ALA A 3 21.21 13.22 18.00
CA ALA A 3 20.10 12.58 17.30
C ALA A 3 19.41 13.66 16.46
N ALA A 4 19.99 14.03 15.32
CA ALA A 4 19.45 15.03 14.38
C ALA A 4 19.30 14.48 12.94
N ALA A 5 19.49 13.17 12.74
CA ALA A 5 19.44 12.54 11.41
C ALA A 5 18.03 12.26 10.83
N PRO A 6 16.94 12.04 11.60
CA PRO A 6 15.66 11.63 10.97
C PRO A 6 14.92 12.77 10.25
N LEU A 7 15.19 14.03 10.60
CA LEU A 7 14.53 15.20 9.99
C LEU A 7 14.98 15.48 8.56
N LEU A 8 16.22 15.14 8.18
CA LEU A 8 16.75 15.44 6.85
C LEU A 8 16.17 14.49 5.78
N LEU A 9 15.91 13.23 6.14
CA LEU A 9 15.30 12.24 5.24
C LEU A 9 13.82 12.55 4.98
N LEU A 10 13.09 12.99 6.00
CA LEU A 10 11.72 13.50 5.89
C LEU A 10 11.66 14.79 5.04
N ALA A 11 12.63 15.69 5.19
CA ALA A 11 12.72 16.91 4.39
C ALA A 11 13.02 16.62 2.90
N LEU A 12 13.87 15.62 2.59
CA LEU A 12 14.16 15.20 1.21
C LEU A 12 12.93 14.55 0.54
N LEU A 13 12.18 13.73 1.28
CA LEU A 13 10.91 13.18 0.78
C LEU A 13 9.82 14.25 0.63
N ALA A 14 9.78 15.26 1.52
CA ALA A 14 8.83 16.37 1.43
C ALA A 14 9.16 17.39 0.32
N ALA A 15 10.46 17.65 0.07
CA ALA A 15 10.91 18.60 -0.95
C ALA A 15 10.63 18.13 -2.38
N ALA A 16 10.53 16.82 -2.62
CA ALA A 16 10.07 16.27 -3.89
C ALA A 16 8.57 16.53 -4.16
N SER A 17 7.75 16.68 -3.10
CA SER A 17 6.28 16.82 -3.23
C SER A 17 5.74 18.25 -3.19
N ALA A 18 6.56 19.27 -2.90
CA ALA A 18 6.07 20.62 -2.56
C ALA A 18 5.86 21.58 -3.76
N ARG A 19 5.79 21.11 -5.01
CA ARG A 19 5.70 21.98 -6.21
C ARG A 19 4.30 22.22 -6.80
N LEU A 20 3.22 21.65 -6.25
CA LEU A 20 1.88 21.78 -6.84
C LEU A 20 0.81 21.93 -5.75
N ALA A 21 0.35 23.16 -5.49
CA ALA A 21 -0.94 23.43 -4.83
C ALA A 21 -1.38 24.89 -5.06
N GLY A 22 -2.22 25.10 -6.07
CA GLY A 22 -3.02 26.30 -6.28
C GLY A 22 -4.48 25.87 -6.48
N ALA A 23 -5.40 26.54 -5.78
CA ALA A 23 -6.77 26.13 -5.49
C ALA A 23 -7.78 26.25 -6.65
N ASP A 24 -8.84 25.43 -6.64
CA ASP A 24 -10.24 25.84 -6.42
C ASP A 24 -11.18 24.62 -6.42
N VAL A 25 -12.10 24.53 -5.44
CA VAL A 25 -13.09 23.43 -5.32
C VAL A 25 -14.43 23.91 -5.85
N VAL A 26 -14.75 23.55 -7.10
CA VAL A 26 -16.10 23.66 -7.68
C VAL A 26 -16.77 22.29 -7.62
N LYS A 27 -18.01 22.26 -7.08
CA LYS A 27 -18.94 21.12 -7.23
C LYS A 27 -19.44 21.07 -8.66
N GLU A 28 -18.70 20.44 -9.56
CA GLU A 28 -19.22 20.00 -10.85
C GLU A 28 -19.50 18.50 -10.82
N HIS A 29 -20.67 18.12 -11.36
CA HIS A 29 -20.92 16.75 -11.78
C HIS A 29 -19.88 16.39 -12.84
N ARG A 30 -18.84 15.66 -12.42
CA ARG A 30 -17.78 15.16 -13.29
C ARG A 30 -18.38 14.25 -14.35
N THR A 31 -18.50 14.77 -15.56
CA THR A 31 -18.40 13.96 -16.77
C THR A 31 -17.07 13.22 -16.71
N ALA A 32 -17.06 11.93 -17.05
CA ALA A 32 -15.84 11.12 -17.01
C ALA A 32 -14.75 11.81 -17.86
N ALA A 33 -13.71 12.33 -17.21
CA ALA A 33 -12.53 12.82 -17.91
C ALA A 33 -12.01 11.70 -18.83
N PRO A 34 -11.51 12.03 -20.04
CA PRO A 34 -10.86 11.03 -20.88
C PRO A 34 -9.81 10.28 -20.06
N ALA A 35 -9.69 8.97 -20.25
CA ALA A 35 -8.78 8.13 -19.47
C ALA A 35 -7.35 8.68 -19.54
N ALA A 36 -6.92 9.39 -18.50
CA ALA A 36 -5.58 9.93 -18.40
C ALA A 36 -4.57 8.77 -18.53
N GLY A 37 -3.54 8.94 -19.37
CA GLY A 37 -2.47 7.95 -19.54
C GLY A 37 -2.56 7.03 -20.76
N ALA A 38 -3.70 6.92 -21.46
CA ALA A 38 -3.86 5.99 -22.59
C ALA A 38 -2.87 6.21 -23.77
N ASN A 39 -2.29 7.40 -23.87
CA ASN A 39 -1.32 7.78 -24.90
C ASN A 39 0.09 7.99 -24.33
N CYS A 40 0.41 7.42 -23.16
CA CYS A 40 1.69 7.65 -22.50
C CYS A 40 2.48 6.35 -22.35
N ARG A 41 3.77 6.39 -22.68
CA ARG A 41 4.68 5.25 -22.49
C ARG A 41 6.02 5.69 -21.94
N GLY A 42 6.64 4.84 -21.12
CA GLY A 42 8.00 5.04 -20.62
C GLY A 42 9.04 4.74 -21.71
N GLU A 43 9.96 5.67 -21.96
CA GLU A 43 11.08 5.46 -22.90
C GLU A 43 12.35 4.99 -22.19
N ARG A 44 12.71 5.64 -21.09
CA ARG A 44 13.93 5.34 -20.32
C ARG A 44 13.79 5.77 -18.87
N ALA A 45 14.50 5.09 -17.97
CA ALA A 45 14.61 5.47 -16.57
C ALA A 45 15.91 6.26 -16.34
N VAL A 46 15.84 7.32 -15.55
CA VAL A 46 17.01 8.06 -15.05
C VAL A 46 17.14 7.78 -13.57
N VAL A 47 18.25 7.17 -13.16
CA VAL A 47 18.51 6.78 -11.78
C VAL A 47 19.46 7.78 -11.14
N THR A 48 19.12 8.25 -9.93
CA THR A 48 19.96 9.15 -9.15
C THR A 48 20.04 8.69 -7.69
N PRO A 49 21.21 8.78 -7.04
CA PRO A 49 21.32 8.47 -5.62
C PRO A 49 20.48 9.43 -4.78
N SER A 50 19.68 8.89 -3.85
CA SER A 50 18.90 9.68 -2.90
C SER A 50 19.50 9.63 -1.49
N SER A 51 19.68 8.43 -0.94
CA SER A 51 20.32 8.25 0.37
C SER A 51 20.98 6.89 0.51
N MET A 52 21.99 6.81 1.39
CA MET A 52 22.76 5.60 1.67
C MET A 52 22.72 5.32 3.17
N PRO A 53 22.30 4.13 3.63
CA PRO A 53 22.43 3.76 5.03
C PRO A 53 23.91 3.58 5.40
N ASN A 54 24.27 3.74 6.69
CA ASN A 54 25.65 3.59 7.15
C ASN A 54 26.18 2.14 7.02
N ASN A 55 25.28 1.17 6.92
CA ASN A 55 25.54 -0.26 6.92
C ASN A 55 24.91 -0.92 5.68
N VAL A 56 25.23 -0.40 4.50
CA VAL A 56 24.77 -0.94 3.22
C VAL A 56 25.12 -2.43 3.10
N SER A 57 24.15 -3.24 2.69
CA SER A 57 24.35 -4.67 2.39
C SER A 57 25.39 -4.84 1.28
N ALA A 58 26.28 -5.83 1.40
CA ALA A 58 27.24 -6.17 0.35
C ALA A 58 26.57 -6.64 -0.95
N GLU A 59 25.32 -7.09 -0.88
CA GLU A 59 24.52 -7.53 -2.03
C GLU A 59 23.68 -6.40 -2.64
N ALA A 60 23.71 -5.20 -2.06
CA ALA A 60 22.91 -4.08 -2.54
C ALA A 60 23.33 -3.66 -3.95
N PHE A 61 22.36 -3.25 -4.78
CA PHE A 61 22.66 -2.71 -6.09
C PHE A 61 23.34 -1.35 -5.98
N SER A 62 24.41 -1.18 -6.78
CA SER A 62 24.96 0.11 -7.13
C SER A 62 24.00 0.87 -8.05
N GLN A 63 24.33 2.12 -8.40
CA GLN A 63 23.57 2.88 -9.40
C GLN A 63 23.41 2.10 -10.71
N ALA A 64 24.52 1.56 -11.23
CA ALA A 64 24.53 0.77 -12.46
C ALA A 64 23.65 -0.50 -12.35
N GLY A 65 23.59 -1.13 -11.17
CA GLY A 65 22.70 -2.28 -10.95
C GLY A 65 21.22 -1.91 -10.99
N VAL A 66 20.87 -0.71 -10.49
CA VAL A 66 19.50 -0.19 -10.59
C VAL A 66 19.18 0.23 -12.02
N GLU A 67 20.11 0.90 -12.72
CA GLU A 67 19.96 1.23 -14.15
C GLU A 67 19.72 -0.04 -14.97
N GLN A 68 20.55 -1.07 -14.79
CA GLN A 68 20.38 -2.36 -15.45
C GLN A 68 19.02 -3.02 -15.15
N HIS A 69 18.53 -2.94 -13.91
CA HIS A 69 17.21 -3.48 -13.56
C HIS A 69 16.09 -2.82 -14.38
N PHE A 70 16.11 -1.49 -14.54
CA PHE A 70 15.11 -0.78 -15.32
C PHE A 70 15.34 -0.88 -16.84
N GLU A 71 16.58 -0.98 -17.31
CA GLU A 71 16.90 -1.16 -18.74
C GLU A 71 16.54 -2.55 -19.28
N ALA A 72 16.61 -3.59 -18.45
CA ALA A 72 16.19 -4.94 -18.82
C ALA A 72 14.70 -5.01 -19.18
N TYR A 73 13.91 -4.07 -18.67
CA TYR A 73 12.48 -3.99 -18.95
C TYR A 73 12.26 -3.25 -20.28
N THR A 74 12.01 -4.02 -21.35
CA THR A 74 11.88 -3.51 -22.74
C THR A 74 10.75 -2.51 -22.95
N ASP A 75 9.82 -2.41 -22.01
CA ASP A 75 8.70 -1.49 -22.03
C ASP A 75 8.52 -0.94 -20.61
N LEU A 76 9.01 0.26 -20.31
CA LEU A 76 9.02 0.86 -18.96
C LEU A 76 7.63 1.27 -18.45
N GLY A 77 6.73 0.30 -18.43
CA GLY A 77 5.41 0.39 -17.85
C GLY A 77 4.38 1.04 -18.75
N GLU A 78 3.15 0.54 -18.64
CA GLU A 78 1.97 1.32 -18.98
C GLU A 78 1.85 2.47 -17.98
N PHE A 79 1.57 3.68 -18.49
CA PHE A 79 1.17 4.80 -17.66
C PHE A 79 -0.31 4.68 -17.31
N VAL A 80 -0.59 4.63 -16.01
CA VAL A 80 -1.94 4.40 -15.50
C VAL A 80 -2.38 5.60 -14.64
N PRO A 81 -3.70 5.90 -14.54
CA PRO A 81 -4.18 6.94 -13.65
C PRO A 81 -3.76 6.68 -12.20
N SER A 82 -3.07 7.62 -11.57
CA SER A 82 -2.54 7.45 -10.21
C SER A 82 -3.63 7.16 -9.17
N HIS A 83 -4.77 7.82 -9.29
CA HIS A 83 -5.90 7.67 -8.37
C HIS A 83 -6.91 6.59 -8.81
N GLY A 84 -6.90 6.21 -10.09
CA GLY A 84 -7.79 5.19 -10.66
C GLY A 84 -7.25 3.76 -10.60
N THR A 85 -6.01 3.57 -10.14
CA THR A 85 -5.31 2.29 -10.13
C THR A 85 -5.11 1.74 -8.72
N THR A 86 -5.10 0.42 -8.60
CA THR A 86 -4.81 -0.32 -7.36
C THR A 86 -3.36 -0.13 -6.94
N PHE A 87 -3.12 0.13 -5.65
CA PHE A 87 -1.77 0.14 -5.10
C PHE A 87 -1.42 -1.23 -4.49
N ALA A 88 -0.39 -1.87 -5.04
CA ALA A 88 0.24 -3.04 -4.45
C ALA A 88 1.23 -2.64 -3.34
N CYS A 89 1.68 -3.63 -2.58
CA CYS A 89 2.79 -3.43 -1.65
C CYS A 89 4.08 -3.21 -2.43
N VAL A 90 5.01 -2.41 -1.88
CA VAL A 90 6.40 -2.26 -2.38
C VAL A 90 7.23 -3.56 -2.32
N ASP A 91 6.61 -4.72 -2.05
CA ASP A 91 7.29 -6.00 -1.90
C ASP A 91 8.06 -6.37 -3.17
N SER A 92 9.33 -6.75 -3.02
CA SER A 92 10.24 -6.93 -4.16
C SER A 92 9.95 -8.18 -5.00
N ARG A 93 8.96 -9.00 -4.63
CA ARG A 93 8.61 -10.25 -5.32
C ARG A 93 7.58 -10.07 -6.44
N SER A 94 7.04 -8.86 -6.65
CA SER A 94 6.03 -8.63 -7.71
C SER A 94 6.66 -8.61 -9.09
N GLU A 95 6.24 -9.52 -9.98
CA GLU A 95 6.71 -9.61 -11.37
C GLU A 95 5.90 -8.75 -12.36
N TYR A 96 4.80 -8.15 -11.91
CA TYR A 96 3.94 -7.32 -12.74
C TYR A 96 4.16 -5.83 -12.46
N GLY A 97 3.96 -5.01 -13.49
CA GLY A 97 3.85 -3.55 -13.34
C GLY A 97 2.77 -3.19 -12.34
N VAL A 98 3.14 -2.48 -11.28
CA VAL A 98 2.21 -2.02 -10.23
C VAL A 98 2.53 -0.59 -9.81
N LEU A 99 1.53 0.11 -9.30
CA LEU A 99 1.77 1.25 -8.41
C LEU A 99 2.01 0.70 -7.00
N GLY A 100 3.07 1.17 -6.35
CA GLY A 100 3.58 0.60 -5.10
C GLY A 100 3.51 1.60 -3.94
N THR A 101 2.91 1.19 -2.82
CA THR A 101 2.98 1.87 -1.52
C THR A 101 3.22 0.84 -0.40
N PRO A 102 3.91 1.17 0.71
CA PRO A 102 4.16 0.18 1.76
C PRO A 102 2.85 -0.40 2.30
N GLY A 103 2.66 -1.72 2.16
CA GLY A 103 1.43 -2.41 2.57
C GLY A 103 0.26 -2.34 1.58
N GLY A 104 0.39 -1.63 0.46
CA GLY A 104 -0.67 -1.49 -0.56
C GLY A 104 -1.88 -0.69 -0.08
N ASP A 105 -2.99 -0.78 -0.82
CA ASP A 105 -4.22 -0.03 -0.50
C ASP A 105 -4.69 -0.22 0.95
N ILE A 106 -4.54 -1.44 1.51
CA ILE A 106 -4.97 -1.71 2.89
C ILE A 106 -4.22 -0.87 3.92
N ALA A 107 -2.91 -0.66 3.76
CA ALA A 107 -2.15 0.19 4.69
C ALA A 107 -2.50 1.68 4.55
N GLU A 108 -2.84 2.12 3.32
CA GLU A 108 -3.36 3.47 3.09
C GLU A 108 -4.72 3.67 3.78
N LEU A 109 -5.62 2.69 3.65
CA LEU A 109 -6.92 2.70 4.33
C LEU A 109 -6.77 2.68 5.85
N ILE A 110 -5.85 1.87 6.41
CA ILE A 110 -5.56 1.86 7.85
C ILE A 110 -5.18 3.27 8.34
N GLY A 111 -4.24 3.94 7.66
CA GLY A 111 -3.83 5.29 8.01
C GLY A 111 -5.00 6.29 7.98
N ALA A 112 -5.85 6.20 6.95
CA ALA A 112 -7.00 7.09 6.81
C ALA A 112 -8.07 6.85 7.89
N VAL A 113 -8.33 5.59 8.26
CA VAL A 113 -9.23 5.23 9.37
C VAL A 113 -8.72 5.79 10.70
N ILE A 114 -7.41 5.72 10.97
CA ILE A 114 -6.82 6.29 12.20
C ILE A 114 -7.04 7.80 12.28
N VAL A 115 -6.75 8.52 11.18
CA VAL A 115 -6.94 9.97 11.11
C VAL A 115 -8.42 10.34 11.25
N TYR A 116 -9.32 9.54 10.68
CA TYR A 116 -10.76 9.72 10.83
C TYR A 116 -11.19 9.67 12.29
N PHE A 117 -10.86 8.62 13.04
CA PHE A 117 -11.22 8.53 14.46
C PHE A 117 -10.62 9.67 15.28
N ALA A 118 -9.37 10.05 15.00
CA ALA A 118 -8.72 11.16 15.69
C ALA A 118 -9.42 12.51 15.47
N GLN A 119 -9.97 12.77 14.27
CA GLN A 119 -10.64 14.04 13.98
C GLN A 119 -12.14 14.04 14.28
N SER A 120 -12.83 12.92 14.06
CA SER A 120 -14.27 12.81 14.30
C SER A 120 -14.63 12.77 15.78
N GLY A 121 -13.64 12.48 16.64
CA GLY A 121 -13.83 12.23 18.06
C GLY A 121 -14.65 10.98 18.35
N GLU A 122 -14.88 10.14 17.34
CA GLU A 122 -15.57 8.86 17.51
C GLU A 122 -14.69 7.90 18.29
N ALA A 123 -15.29 7.20 19.27
CA ALA A 123 -14.59 6.18 20.01
C ALA A 123 -14.28 5.00 19.07
N PHE A 124 -13.08 4.46 19.19
CA PHE A 124 -12.72 3.26 18.45
C PHE A 124 -13.62 2.08 18.85
N SER A 125 -14.18 1.40 17.85
CA SER A 125 -14.74 0.05 17.99
C SER A 125 -14.48 -0.76 16.70
N GLU A 126 -14.46 -2.08 16.82
CA GLU A 126 -14.31 -2.96 15.66
C GLU A 126 -15.50 -2.80 14.70
N GLU A 127 -16.69 -2.55 15.22
CA GLU A 127 -17.91 -2.30 14.44
C GLU A 127 -17.79 -1.01 13.62
N ALA A 128 -17.32 0.10 14.21
CA ALA A 128 -17.15 1.36 13.50
C ALA A 128 -16.10 1.24 12.38
N VAL A 129 -15.03 0.48 12.61
CA VAL A 129 -14.04 0.16 11.56
C VAL A 129 -14.67 -0.67 10.45
N ALA A 130 -15.44 -1.71 10.79
CA ALA A 130 -16.12 -2.55 9.82
C ALA A 130 -17.16 -1.76 9.00
N GLU A 131 -17.89 -0.84 9.62
CA GLU A 131 -18.82 0.07 8.94
C GLU A 131 -18.10 0.99 7.95
N ALA A 132 -17.00 1.63 8.38
CA ALA A 132 -16.19 2.48 7.50
C ALA A 132 -15.59 1.67 6.33
N PHE A 133 -15.06 0.47 6.62
CA PHE A 133 -14.55 -0.44 5.59
C PHE A 133 -15.64 -0.83 4.58
N ASN A 134 -16.80 -1.29 5.06
CA ASN A 134 -17.90 -1.73 4.20
C ASN A 134 -18.44 -0.59 3.33
N ALA A 135 -18.54 0.63 3.89
CA ALA A 135 -18.90 1.83 3.14
C ALA A 135 -17.83 2.17 2.08
N PHE A 136 -16.55 1.97 2.37
CA PHE A 136 -15.46 2.26 1.43
C PHE A 136 -15.44 1.29 0.23
N VAL A 137 -15.77 0.02 0.46
CA VAL A 137 -15.83 -1.01 -0.59
C VAL A 137 -17.21 -1.15 -1.25
N SER A 138 -18.19 -0.33 -0.86
CA SER A 138 -19.53 -0.38 -1.45
C SER A 138 -19.55 0.16 -2.88
N ASP A 139 -20.53 -0.27 -3.67
CA ASP A 139 -20.74 0.28 -5.02
C ASP A 139 -21.05 1.78 -5.01
N GLU A 140 -21.70 2.27 -3.95
CA GLU A 140 -22.07 3.68 -3.83
C GLU A 140 -20.83 4.57 -3.67
N ALA A 141 -19.75 4.06 -3.07
CA ALA A 141 -18.50 4.78 -2.99
C ALA A 141 -17.82 4.92 -4.36
N GLY A 142 -18.01 3.96 -5.27
CA GLY A 142 -17.41 3.95 -6.60
C GLY A 142 -15.87 3.87 -6.63
N ILE A 143 -15.21 3.72 -5.47
CA ILE A 143 -13.75 3.70 -5.33
C ILE A 143 -13.20 2.31 -5.67
N ILE A 144 -13.83 1.27 -5.11
CA ILE A 144 -13.35 -0.11 -5.21
C ILE A 144 -14.20 -0.85 -6.21
N THR A 145 -13.59 -1.21 -7.34
CA THR A 145 -14.27 -1.83 -8.48
C THR A 145 -13.49 -3.05 -8.96
N ALA A 146 -14.07 -3.85 -9.85
CA ALA A 146 -13.34 -4.96 -10.47
C ALA A 146 -12.09 -4.50 -11.26
N LYS A 147 -12.08 -3.25 -11.75
CA LYS A 147 -10.93 -2.65 -12.46
C LYS A 147 -9.90 -2.04 -11.51
N ARG A 148 -10.32 -1.65 -10.31
CA ARG A 148 -9.48 -1.11 -9.22
C ARG A 148 -9.73 -1.90 -7.94
N PRO A 149 -9.37 -3.19 -7.88
CA PRO A 149 -9.63 -4.01 -6.70
C PRO A 149 -8.81 -3.54 -5.49
N LEU A 150 -9.38 -3.67 -4.30
CA LEU A 150 -8.67 -3.43 -3.05
C LEU A 150 -7.59 -4.50 -2.85
N TYR A 151 -6.32 -4.09 -2.81
CA TYR A 151 -5.20 -5.01 -2.69
C TYR A 151 -4.84 -5.33 -1.23
N MET A 152 -4.64 -6.62 -0.98
CA MET A 152 -3.94 -7.15 0.19
C MET A 152 -3.10 -8.35 -0.24
N HIS A 153 -1.99 -8.63 0.44
CA HIS A 153 -1.27 -9.87 0.21
C HIS A 153 -0.75 -10.51 1.50
N THR A 154 -0.38 -11.78 1.37
CA THR A 154 0.43 -12.52 2.33
C THR A 154 1.53 -13.27 1.56
N SER A 155 2.29 -14.12 2.25
CA SER A 155 3.32 -14.95 1.65
C SER A 155 3.14 -16.41 2.03
N ASP A 156 3.64 -17.29 1.16
CA ASP A 156 3.51 -18.72 1.33
C ASP A 156 4.22 -19.24 2.59
N ASP A 157 5.37 -18.68 2.96
CA ASP A 157 6.08 -19.02 4.20
C ASP A 157 5.24 -18.73 5.45
N LYS A 158 4.54 -17.58 5.49
CA LYS A 158 3.67 -17.22 6.61
C LYS A 158 2.41 -18.07 6.63
N LEU A 159 1.80 -18.36 5.48
CA LEU A 159 0.65 -19.27 5.41
C LEU A 159 0.98 -20.67 5.93
N ARG A 160 2.16 -21.22 5.62
CA ARG A 160 2.60 -22.53 6.16
C ARG A 160 2.69 -22.52 7.69
N SER A 161 3.15 -21.41 8.28
CA SER A 161 3.16 -21.23 9.74
C SER A 161 1.74 -21.20 10.31
N ILE A 162 0.81 -20.49 9.65
CA ILE A 162 -0.61 -20.45 10.04
C ILE A 162 -1.23 -21.84 9.98
N PHE A 163 -0.95 -22.65 8.95
CA PHE A 163 -1.50 -24.00 8.81
C PHE A 163 -1.15 -24.90 10.00
N LYS A 164 0.05 -24.74 10.55
CA LYS A 164 0.44 -25.41 11.79
C LYS A 164 -0.38 -24.90 12.98
N LYS A 165 -0.47 -23.58 13.16
CA LYS A 165 -1.20 -22.97 14.28
C LYS A 165 -2.68 -23.35 14.30
N VAL A 166 -3.38 -23.24 13.17
CA VAL A 166 -4.81 -23.60 13.09
C VAL A 166 -5.03 -25.10 13.34
N TYR A 167 -4.11 -25.96 12.93
CA TYR A 167 -4.18 -27.39 13.22
C TYR A 167 -4.01 -27.69 14.70
N ASP A 168 -3.06 -27.01 15.35
CA ASP A 168 -2.82 -27.12 16.79
C ASP A 168 -4.05 -26.62 17.58
N ASP A 169 -4.75 -25.59 17.08
CA ASP A 169 -5.99 -25.03 17.66
C ASP A 169 -7.27 -25.81 17.28
N GLY A 170 -7.13 -26.94 16.56
CA GLY A 170 -8.21 -27.92 16.39
C GLY A 170 -8.85 -27.98 14.99
N VAL A 171 -8.33 -27.26 13.99
CA VAL A 171 -8.74 -27.44 12.59
C VAL A 171 -8.19 -28.76 12.05
N LYS A 172 -9.07 -29.69 11.65
CA LYS A 172 -8.69 -31.03 11.16
C LYS A 172 -9.38 -31.33 9.81
N PRO A 173 -8.70 -32.04 8.88
CA PRO A 173 -7.30 -32.46 8.91
C PRO A 173 -6.33 -31.26 8.85
N LYS A 174 -5.01 -31.51 9.00
CA LYS A 174 -4.01 -30.43 8.91
C LYS A 174 -4.12 -29.74 7.54
N PRO A 175 -4.39 -28.42 7.49
CA PRO A 175 -4.47 -27.72 6.22
C PRO A 175 -3.12 -27.75 5.49
N THR A 176 -3.16 -27.93 4.18
CA THR A 176 -2.01 -27.82 3.29
C THR A 176 -2.16 -26.67 2.29
N THR A 177 -3.35 -26.08 2.22
CA THR A 177 -3.71 -24.93 1.39
C THR A 177 -4.58 -23.97 2.19
N PHE A 178 -4.58 -22.69 1.79
CA PHE A 178 -5.49 -21.71 2.36
C PHE A 178 -6.91 -21.97 1.83
N PRO A 179 -7.95 -22.00 2.68
CA PRO A 179 -9.32 -22.19 2.20
C PRO A 179 -9.73 -20.99 1.33
N HIS A 180 -9.97 -21.18 0.02
CA HIS A 180 -10.40 -20.08 -0.84
C HIS A 180 -11.79 -19.52 -0.49
N ILE A 181 -12.60 -20.33 0.21
CA ILE A 181 -13.92 -20.00 0.75
C ILE A 181 -13.85 -20.10 2.27
N ALA A 182 -14.50 -19.17 2.98
CA ALA A 182 -14.52 -19.18 4.43
C ALA A 182 -15.08 -20.50 4.98
N PRO A 183 -14.48 -21.07 6.04
CA PRO A 183 -15.05 -22.24 6.70
C PRO A 183 -16.50 -22.01 7.15
N LYS A 184 -17.37 -22.99 6.89
CA LYS A 184 -18.80 -22.92 7.26
C LYS A 184 -18.98 -22.88 8.79
N GLY A 185 -18.17 -23.63 9.51
CA GLY A 185 -18.21 -23.68 10.97
C GLY A 185 -17.68 -22.40 11.60
N LYS A 186 -18.49 -21.73 12.43
CA LYS A 186 -18.08 -20.50 13.14
C LYS A 186 -16.77 -20.69 13.90
N LYS A 187 -16.66 -21.78 14.68
CA LYS A 187 -15.46 -22.10 15.47
C LYS A 187 -14.21 -22.20 14.60
N GLU A 188 -14.29 -22.89 13.47
CA GLU A 188 -13.17 -23.06 12.55
C GLU A 188 -12.75 -21.73 11.94
N ARG A 189 -13.73 -20.94 11.47
CA ARG A 189 -13.48 -19.59 10.94
C ARG A 189 -12.83 -18.68 11.98
N ASP A 190 -13.29 -18.70 13.23
CA ASP A 190 -12.74 -17.89 14.32
C ASP A 190 -11.28 -18.27 14.61
N ILE A 191 -10.93 -19.57 14.57
CA ILE A 191 -9.54 -20.05 14.72
C ILE A 191 -8.65 -19.50 13.60
N TRP A 192 -9.12 -19.57 12.36
CA TRP A 192 -8.38 -19.01 11.23
C TRP A 192 -8.17 -17.50 11.37
N LEU A 193 -9.24 -16.75 11.65
CA LEU A 193 -9.18 -15.29 11.80
C LEU A 193 -8.23 -14.89 12.92
N LYS A 194 -8.30 -15.56 14.09
CA LYS A 194 -7.36 -15.34 15.19
C LYS A 194 -5.90 -15.34 14.71
N HIS A 195 -5.49 -16.37 13.98
CA HIS A 195 -4.10 -16.51 13.53
C HIS A 195 -3.75 -15.63 12.33
N LEU A 196 -4.72 -15.33 11.45
CA LEU A 196 -4.54 -14.40 10.33
C LEU A 196 -4.43 -12.94 10.77
N LEU A 197 -4.73 -12.61 12.02
CA LEU A 197 -4.64 -11.25 12.59
C LEU A 197 -3.40 -11.04 13.46
N GLU A 198 -2.56 -12.07 13.60
CA GLU A 198 -1.28 -11.95 14.30
C GLU A 198 -0.24 -11.27 13.40
N GLY A 199 0.60 -10.41 13.99
CA GLY A 199 1.69 -9.73 13.27
C GLY A 199 2.61 -10.71 12.56
N GLY A 200 3.13 -11.70 13.29
CA GLY A 200 4.02 -12.74 12.75
C GLY A 200 3.39 -13.67 11.71
N SER A 201 2.09 -13.54 11.45
CA SER A 201 1.35 -14.25 10.40
C SER A 201 1.13 -13.42 9.14
N GLN A 202 1.45 -12.12 9.14
CA GLN A 202 1.37 -11.27 7.95
C GLN A 202 2.57 -11.49 7.05
N GLY A 203 2.34 -11.88 5.80
CA GLY A 203 3.39 -11.96 4.79
C GLY A 203 3.89 -10.60 4.29
N CYS A 204 3.05 -9.57 4.40
CA CYS A 204 3.47 -8.20 4.16
C CYS A 204 4.35 -7.70 5.32
N GLY A 205 5.63 -7.41 5.04
CA GLY A 205 6.55 -6.88 6.04
C GLY A 205 6.08 -5.59 6.71
N HIS A 206 5.39 -4.72 5.96
CA HIS A 206 4.83 -3.47 6.47
C HIS A 206 3.70 -3.71 7.49
N LEU A 207 2.68 -4.49 7.11
CA LEU A 207 1.56 -4.81 8.00
C LEU A 207 2.02 -5.62 9.22
N ARG A 208 2.96 -6.56 9.04
CA ARG A 208 3.59 -7.28 10.16
C ARG A 208 4.18 -6.33 11.19
N LEU A 209 5.05 -5.42 10.74
CA LEU A 209 5.73 -4.50 11.65
C LEU A 209 4.78 -3.46 12.24
N MET A 210 3.76 -3.04 11.51
CA MET A 210 2.69 -2.19 12.05
C MET A 210 1.96 -2.87 13.23
N LEU A 211 1.74 -4.19 13.15
CA LEU A 211 1.11 -4.97 14.23
C LEU A 211 2.08 -5.30 15.37
N GLU A 212 3.35 -5.56 15.08
CA GLU A 212 4.38 -5.95 16.07
C GLU A 212 5.02 -4.75 16.77
N ARG A 213 5.03 -3.57 16.13
CA ARG A 213 5.69 -2.35 16.58
C ARG A 213 4.83 -1.10 16.34
N PRO A 214 3.60 -1.05 16.88
CA PRO A 214 2.66 0.05 16.62
C PRO A 214 3.24 1.42 16.94
N ALA A 215 3.97 1.56 18.05
CA ALA A 215 4.57 2.83 18.47
C ALA A 215 5.59 3.39 17.46
N ASP A 216 6.42 2.54 16.84
CA ASP A 216 7.38 2.97 15.80
C ASP A 216 6.63 3.52 14.56
N TYR A 217 5.44 2.99 14.29
CA TYR A 217 4.53 3.40 13.22
C TYR A 217 3.61 4.56 13.62
N GLY A 218 3.79 5.18 14.79
CA GLY A 218 2.96 6.31 15.22
C GLY A 218 1.54 5.91 15.60
N LEU A 219 1.33 4.62 15.86
CA LEU A 219 0.05 4.09 16.27
C LEU A 219 0.00 4.05 17.80
N PRO A 220 -1.09 4.56 18.41
CA PRO A 220 -1.26 4.44 19.86
C PRO A 220 -1.42 2.99 20.28
N THR A 221 -2.06 2.18 19.43
CA THR A 221 -2.40 0.79 19.71
C THR A 221 -2.44 -0.03 18.40
N VAL A 222 -2.56 -1.35 18.48
CA VAL A 222 -2.56 -2.30 17.35
C VAL A 222 -3.97 -2.57 16.78
N GLU A 223 -4.99 -2.10 17.49
CA GLU A 223 -6.38 -2.48 17.34
C GLU A 223 -6.97 -1.97 16.02
N VAL A 224 -6.61 -0.77 15.56
CA VAL A 224 -7.10 -0.25 14.27
C VAL A 224 -6.56 -1.06 13.08
N PRO A 225 -5.24 -1.27 12.90
CA PRO A 225 -4.74 -2.14 11.85
C PRO A 225 -5.36 -3.53 11.88
N ARG A 226 -5.48 -4.12 13.07
CA ARG A 226 -6.09 -5.45 13.24
C ARG A 226 -7.56 -5.45 12.81
N ALA A 227 -8.34 -4.46 13.23
CA ALA A 227 -9.75 -4.35 12.89
C ALA A 227 -9.98 -4.14 11.38
N VAL A 228 -9.14 -3.34 10.70
CA VAL A 228 -9.25 -3.16 9.24
C VAL A 228 -8.91 -4.45 8.49
N ILE A 229 -7.86 -5.18 8.90
CA ILE A 229 -7.53 -6.49 8.31
C ILE A 229 -8.68 -7.49 8.56
N ALA A 230 -9.26 -7.49 9.76
CA ALA A 230 -10.41 -8.33 10.08
C ALA A 230 -11.64 -7.99 9.23
N ALA A 231 -11.93 -6.70 9.04
CA ALA A 231 -13.01 -6.23 8.17
C ALA A 231 -12.79 -6.69 6.71
N TYR A 232 -11.56 -6.56 6.19
CA TYR A 232 -11.21 -7.08 4.87
C TYR A 232 -11.47 -8.59 4.75
N LEU A 233 -10.96 -9.39 5.69
CA LEU A 233 -11.11 -10.85 5.64
C LEU A 233 -12.59 -11.26 5.81
N ASN A 234 -13.34 -10.60 6.69
CA ASN A 234 -14.75 -10.89 6.91
C ASN A 234 -15.64 -10.48 5.74
N TRP A 235 -15.25 -9.47 4.95
CA TRP A 235 -15.94 -9.11 3.72
C TRP A 235 -15.52 -10.00 2.54
N TRP A 236 -14.22 -10.16 2.31
CA TRP A 236 -13.68 -10.91 1.18
C TRP A 236 -14.00 -12.39 1.28
N TRP A 237 -13.64 -13.04 2.39
CA TRP A 237 -13.59 -14.50 2.49
C TRP A 237 -14.94 -15.23 2.29
N PRO A 238 -16.08 -14.74 2.81
CA PRO A 238 -17.38 -15.34 2.53
C PRO A 238 -17.96 -14.91 1.17
N THR A 239 -17.40 -13.92 0.49
CA THR A 239 -17.90 -13.47 -0.82
C THR A 239 -17.72 -14.59 -1.86
N PRO A 240 -18.77 -14.96 -2.63
CA PRO A 240 -18.73 -16.09 -3.56
C PRO A 240 -17.61 -15.99 -4.59
N LEU A 241 -16.94 -17.12 -4.86
CA LEU A 241 -15.90 -17.18 -5.90
C LEU A 241 -16.49 -16.81 -7.26
N GLY A 242 -15.79 -15.95 -8.00
CA GLY A 242 -16.20 -15.50 -9.33
C GLY A 242 -17.31 -14.44 -9.35
N SER A 243 -17.83 -13.99 -8.20
CA SER A 243 -18.81 -12.89 -8.20
C SER A 243 -18.16 -11.54 -8.56
N PRO A 244 -18.93 -10.59 -9.11
CA PRO A 244 -18.46 -9.21 -9.30
C PRO A 244 -17.91 -8.60 -8.00
N GLU A 245 -18.55 -8.86 -6.86
CA GLU A 245 -18.10 -8.42 -5.54
C GLU A 245 -16.74 -9.01 -5.18
N ARG A 246 -16.49 -10.30 -5.47
CA ARG A 246 -15.18 -10.91 -5.19
C ARG A 246 -14.07 -10.30 -6.03
N ALA A 247 -14.38 -9.90 -7.25
CA ALA A 247 -13.44 -9.24 -8.15
C ALA A 247 -13.04 -7.83 -7.66
N LYS A 248 -13.78 -7.23 -6.72
CA LYS A 248 -13.44 -5.95 -6.08
C LYS A 248 -12.29 -6.08 -5.05
N ALA A 249 -11.80 -7.29 -4.75
CA ALA A 249 -10.61 -7.48 -3.93
C ALA A 249 -9.57 -8.35 -4.62
N ARG A 250 -8.31 -7.98 -4.43
CA ARG A 250 -7.15 -8.76 -4.85
C ARG A 250 -6.41 -9.22 -3.60
N TRP A 251 -6.61 -10.48 -3.23
CA TRP A 251 -5.83 -11.15 -2.19
C TRP A 251 -4.76 -12.00 -2.86
N THR A 252 -3.50 -11.61 -2.69
CA THR A 252 -2.36 -12.27 -3.34
C THR A 252 -1.54 -13.08 -2.33
N VAL A 253 -1.05 -14.25 -2.75
CA VAL A 253 -0.02 -15.00 -2.02
C VAL A 253 1.28 -14.87 -2.78
N LEU A 254 2.23 -14.10 -2.23
CA LEU A 254 3.56 -13.97 -2.80
C LEU A 254 4.39 -15.22 -2.49
N GLN A 255 5.17 -15.65 -3.46
CA GLN A 255 6.03 -16.83 -3.36
C GLN A 255 7.50 -16.41 -3.46
N GLY A 256 8.37 -17.26 -2.91
CA GLY A 256 9.81 -17.06 -2.99
C GLY A 256 10.35 -16.07 -1.96
N PRO A 257 11.69 -15.93 -1.92
CA PRO A 257 12.37 -15.15 -0.90
C PRO A 257 12.27 -13.66 -1.20
N LEU A 258 12.20 -12.85 -0.14
CA LEU A 258 12.25 -11.39 -0.23
C LEU A 258 13.71 -10.95 -0.30
N ILE A 259 14.24 -10.76 -1.52
CA ILE A 259 15.68 -10.53 -1.76
C ILE A 259 15.97 -9.22 -2.48
N GLY A 260 15.08 -8.23 -2.37
CA GLY A 260 15.28 -6.92 -2.99
C GLY A 260 16.63 -6.29 -2.64
N LYS A 261 17.28 -5.67 -3.64
CA LYS A 261 18.66 -5.16 -3.55
C LYS A 261 18.78 -3.64 -3.57
N ALA A 262 17.67 -2.94 -3.78
CA ALA A 262 17.58 -1.49 -3.74
C ALA A 262 16.16 -1.06 -3.37
N VAL A 263 16.01 0.17 -2.88
CA VAL A 263 14.71 0.84 -2.76
C VAL A 263 14.66 1.96 -3.79
N CYS A 264 13.66 1.91 -4.66
CA CYS A 264 13.48 2.81 -5.78
C CYS A 264 12.22 3.66 -5.55
N VAL A 265 12.41 4.96 -5.41
CA VAL A 265 11.31 5.95 -5.42
C VAL A 265 11.08 6.34 -6.87
N VAL A 266 10.01 5.81 -7.46
CA VAL A 266 9.68 5.96 -8.87
C VAL A 266 8.71 7.11 -9.07
N ASP A 267 9.03 7.96 -10.03
CA ASP A 267 8.19 9.06 -10.51
C ASP A 267 8.30 9.17 -12.03
N SER A 268 7.42 9.94 -12.66
CA SER A 268 7.53 10.33 -14.06
C SER A 268 8.06 11.75 -14.20
N ASP A 269 8.51 12.08 -15.41
CA ASP A 269 8.60 13.49 -15.79
C ASP A 269 7.21 14.10 -16.04
N GLU A 270 7.19 15.39 -16.37
CA GLU A 270 5.96 16.19 -16.53
C GLU A 270 5.17 15.85 -17.82
N GLY A 271 5.61 14.89 -18.64
CA GLY A 271 5.00 14.59 -19.94
C GLY A 271 3.62 13.91 -19.88
N CYS A 272 3.27 13.33 -18.73
CA CYS A 272 2.02 12.60 -18.50
C CYS A 272 1.38 13.03 -17.18
N ALA A 273 0.60 14.12 -17.22
CA ALA A 273 -0.14 14.60 -16.05
C ALA A 273 -1.15 13.55 -15.55
N ASP A 274 -1.28 13.44 -14.22
CA ASP A 274 -2.19 12.54 -13.50
C ASP A 274 -2.03 11.03 -13.76
N ALA A 275 -0.95 10.64 -14.46
CA ALA A 275 -0.60 9.25 -14.72
C ALA A 275 0.80 8.94 -14.17
N SER A 276 0.96 7.69 -13.73
CA SER A 276 2.22 7.18 -13.19
C SER A 276 2.62 5.90 -13.92
N PRO A 277 3.92 5.68 -14.16
CA PRO A 277 4.40 4.45 -14.77
C PRO A 277 4.17 3.29 -13.80
N THR A 278 3.70 2.17 -14.33
CA THR A 278 3.70 0.90 -13.58
C THR A 278 5.02 0.18 -13.82
N VAL A 279 5.74 -0.21 -12.76
CA VAL A 279 7.01 -0.93 -12.93
C VAL A 279 7.01 -2.23 -12.13
N PRO A 280 7.54 -3.34 -12.68
CA PRO A 280 7.69 -4.57 -11.93
C PRO A 280 8.78 -4.40 -10.88
N ALA A 281 8.58 -5.03 -9.73
CA ALA A 281 9.57 -5.04 -8.65
C ALA A 281 10.61 -6.16 -8.84
N SER A 282 10.24 -7.22 -9.56
CA SER A 282 11.05 -8.38 -9.90
C SER A 282 11.04 -8.62 -11.40
N HIS A 283 12.22 -8.77 -12.02
CA HIS A 283 12.33 -9.12 -13.43
C HIS A 283 13.69 -9.79 -13.70
N ASP A 284 13.72 -10.86 -14.49
CA ASP A 284 14.94 -11.58 -14.89
C ASP A 284 15.89 -11.90 -13.72
N GLY A 285 15.32 -12.29 -12.58
CA GLY A 285 16.06 -12.62 -11.35
C GLY A 285 16.58 -11.43 -10.54
N SER A 286 16.39 -10.19 -11.02
CA SER A 286 16.65 -8.97 -10.26
C SER A 286 15.42 -8.56 -9.44
N GLN A 287 15.61 -8.03 -8.23
CA GLN A 287 14.54 -7.57 -7.34
C GLN A 287 14.87 -6.22 -6.70
N VAL A 288 13.93 -5.29 -6.70
CA VAL A 288 13.99 -3.99 -6.02
C VAL A 288 12.67 -3.71 -5.30
N PHE A 289 12.68 -2.84 -4.29
CA PHE A 289 11.46 -2.33 -3.66
C PHE A 289 11.01 -1.06 -4.40
N VAL A 290 9.77 -1.00 -4.86
CA VAL A 290 9.28 0.10 -5.71
C VAL A 290 8.22 0.92 -4.97
N TYR A 291 8.48 2.22 -4.78
CA TYR A 291 7.56 3.16 -4.13
C TYR A 291 7.20 4.32 -5.04
N HIS A 292 5.91 4.62 -5.21
CA HIS A 292 5.41 5.69 -6.07
C HIS A 292 4.88 6.86 -5.24
N ALA A 293 5.79 7.70 -4.74
CA ALA A 293 5.49 8.75 -3.76
C ALA A 293 4.45 9.77 -4.26
N LYS A 294 4.58 10.22 -5.51
CA LYS A 294 3.64 11.16 -6.13
C LYS A 294 2.26 10.53 -6.35
N ALA A 295 2.23 9.34 -6.97
CA ALA A 295 0.98 8.63 -7.25
C ALA A 295 0.15 8.37 -5.99
N VAL A 296 0.80 7.93 -4.91
CA VAL A 296 0.09 7.67 -3.65
C VAL A 296 -0.40 8.96 -3.00
N GLN A 297 0.33 10.07 -3.13
CA GLN A 297 -0.14 11.37 -2.65
C GLN A 297 -1.37 11.84 -3.44
N GLU A 298 -1.37 11.70 -4.76
CA GLU A 298 -2.54 11.98 -5.61
C GLU A 298 -3.74 11.12 -5.23
N PHE A 299 -3.53 9.83 -4.96
CA PHE A 299 -4.59 8.94 -4.46
C PHE A 299 -5.14 9.40 -3.10
N ARG A 300 -4.27 9.80 -2.16
CA ARG A 300 -4.70 10.34 -0.87
C ARG A 300 -5.57 11.58 -1.06
N ASP A 301 -5.07 12.56 -1.79
CA ASP A 301 -5.73 13.87 -1.94
C ASP A 301 -7.01 13.80 -2.76
N GLN A 302 -7.07 12.93 -3.78
CA GLN A 302 -8.22 12.86 -4.69
C GLN A 302 -9.25 11.79 -4.30
N VAL A 303 -8.86 10.78 -3.51
CA VAL A 303 -9.75 9.66 -3.17
C VAL A 303 -9.97 9.53 -1.66
N LEU A 304 -8.91 9.27 -0.89
CA LEU A 304 -9.07 8.94 0.53
C LEU A 304 -9.61 10.14 1.33
N VAL A 305 -8.96 11.30 1.21
CA VAL A 305 -9.33 12.47 2.00
C VAL A 305 -10.76 12.93 1.67
N PRO A 306 -11.16 13.15 0.41
CA PRO A 306 -12.52 13.57 0.09
C PRO A 306 -13.57 12.54 0.52
N TRP A 307 -13.27 11.24 0.39
CA TRP A 307 -14.20 10.20 0.81
C TRP A 307 -14.42 10.21 2.33
N PHE A 308 -13.35 10.28 3.13
CA PHE A 308 -13.49 10.31 4.61
C PHE A 308 -14.15 11.61 5.11
N VAL A 309 -13.96 12.74 4.43
CA VAL A 309 -14.70 13.98 4.72
C VAL A 309 -16.20 13.79 4.46
N SER A 310 -16.57 13.19 3.32
CA SER A 310 -17.97 12.91 2.98
C SER A 310 -18.60 11.87 3.91
N TYR A 311 -17.87 10.80 4.23
CA TYR A 311 -18.28 9.77 5.17
C TYR A 311 -18.48 10.33 6.59
N GLY A 312 -17.61 11.24 7.04
CA GLY A 312 -17.82 11.96 8.29
C GLY A 312 -19.11 12.78 8.27
N ALA A 313 -19.33 13.57 7.20
CA ALA A 313 -20.51 14.42 7.07
C ALA A 313 -21.82 13.60 7.07
N SER A 314 -21.85 12.45 6.40
CA SER A 314 -23.03 11.56 6.40
C SER A 314 -23.36 10.97 7.77
N ARG A 315 -22.38 10.94 8.68
CA ARG A 315 -22.53 10.52 10.08
C ARG A 315 -22.66 11.69 11.06
N GLY A 316 -22.91 12.91 10.57
CA GLY A 316 -23.03 14.10 11.41
C GLY A 316 -21.72 14.52 12.07
N LYS A 317 -20.57 14.13 11.51
CA LYS A 317 -19.23 14.53 11.95
C LYS A 317 -18.67 15.63 11.05
N THR A 318 -17.94 16.56 11.62
CA THR A 318 -17.19 17.58 10.86
C THR A 318 -15.73 17.16 10.78
N ILE A 319 -15.26 16.91 9.56
CA ILE A 319 -13.85 16.60 9.28
C ILE A 319 -13.24 17.78 8.53
N ASP A 320 -12.12 18.30 9.03
CA ASP A 320 -11.37 19.36 8.36
C ASP A 320 -10.48 18.72 7.29
N GLN A 321 -10.79 18.98 6.01
CA GLN A 321 -10.12 18.36 4.88
C GLN A 321 -8.60 18.61 4.88
N ALA A 322 -8.17 19.84 5.15
CA ALA A 322 -6.75 20.21 5.11
C ALA A 322 -6.00 19.53 6.26
N ARG A 323 -6.53 19.62 7.48
CA ARG A 323 -5.96 18.94 8.66
C ARG A 323 -5.95 17.42 8.47
N PHE A 324 -6.94 16.85 7.79
CA PHE A 324 -6.99 15.42 7.50
C PHE A 324 -5.88 15.01 6.53
N SER A 325 -5.71 15.73 5.42
CA SER A 325 -4.62 15.47 4.48
C SER A 325 -3.25 15.59 5.16
N ASP A 326 -3.03 16.65 5.94
CA ASP A 326 -1.76 16.85 6.67
C ASP A 326 -1.48 15.73 7.68
N ALA A 327 -2.50 15.34 8.47
CA ALA A 327 -2.37 14.26 9.44
C ALA A 327 -2.11 12.90 8.77
N LEU A 328 -2.80 12.59 7.67
CA LEU A 328 -2.59 11.36 6.90
C LEU A 328 -1.20 11.32 6.29
N LYS A 329 -0.76 12.43 5.67
CA LYS A 329 0.59 12.55 5.11
C LYS A 329 1.67 12.38 6.17
N SER A 330 1.49 12.99 7.34
CA SER A 330 2.42 12.86 8.46
C SER A 330 2.50 11.41 8.96
N LEU A 331 1.35 10.77 9.18
CA LEU A 331 1.28 9.38 9.64
C LEU A 331 1.91 8.41 8.63
N GLN A 332 1.59 8.54 7.34
CA GLN A 332 2.17 7.67 6.30
C GLN A 332 3.67 7.91 6.11
N SER A 333 4.16 9.13 6.31
CA SER A 333 5.59 9.41 6.32
C SER A 333 6.29 8.71 7.49
N GLN A 334 5.65 8.66 8.66
CA GLN A 334 6.14 7.89 9.80
C GLN A 334 6.13 6.38 9.52
N HIS A 335 5.07 5.86 8.90
CA HIS A 335 5.00 4.45 8.47
C HIS A 335 6.13 4.06 7.50
N LEU A 336 6.39 4.92 6.50
CA LEU A 336 7.49 4.73 5.55
C LEU A 336 8.84 4.76 6.27
N GLY A 337 9.08 5.75 7.13
CA GLY A 337 10.31 5.86 7.92
C GLY A 337 10.55 4.64 8.82
N ALA A 338 9.50 4.15 9.50
CA ALA A 338 9.57 2.95 10.30
C ALA A 338 9.90 1.70 9.46
N THR A 339 9.28 1.58 8.28
CA THR A 339 9.56 0.48 7.34
C THR A 339 11.01 0.49 6.87
N LEU A 340 11.50 1.64 6.42
CA LEU A 340 12.89 1.82 5.99
C LEU A 340 13.88 1.54 7.14
N LYS A 341 13.50 1.77 8.40
CA LYS A 341 14.37 1.55 9.56
C LYS A 341 14.35 0.10 10.05
N LEU A 342 13.20 -0.57 9.99
CA LEU A 342 12.94 -1.80 10.74
C LEU A 342 12.80 -3.05 9.87
N LEU A 343 12.42 -2.91 8.60
CA LEU A 343 12.20 -4.05 7.73
C LEU A 343 13.53 -4.53 7.15
N ASP A 344 13.88 -5.79 7.39
CA ASP A 344 14.97 -6.47 6.68
C ASP A 344 14.45 -7.04 5.34
N PRO A 345 15.23 -6.97 4.24
CA PRO A 345 16.55 -6.36 4.12
C PRO A 345 16.54 -4.83 3.90
N VAL A 346 15.36 -4.21 3.74
CA VAL A 346 15.17 -2.79 3.36
C VAL A 346 16.04 -1.82 4.16
N ASN A 347 16.19 -2.03 5.47
CA ASN A 347 16.96 -1.18 6.36
C ASN A 347 18.48 -1.16 6.14
N ARG A 348 18.97 -1.95 5.19
CA ARG A 348 20.37 -2.01 4.76
C ARG A 348 20.52 -1.73 3.26
N LEU A 349 19.48 -1.21 2.60
CA LEU A 349 19.51 -0.94 1.17
C LEU A 349 19.66 0.55 0.85
N PRO A 350 20.35 0.88 -0.25
CA PRO A 350 20.40 2.23 -0.76
C PRO A 350 19.03 2.67 -1.31
N LEU A 351 18.74 3.97 -1.16
CA LEU A 351 17.56 4.62 -1.70
C LEU A 351 17.93 5.37 -2.98
N TRP A 352 17.20 5.10 -4.06
CA TRP A 352 17.40 5.68 -5.38
C TRP A 352 16.15 6.43 -5.82
N ALA A 353 16.32 7.62 -6.39
CA ALA A 353 15.26 8.30 -7.11
C ALA A 353 15.32 7.86 -8.58
N VAL A 354 14.19 7.42 -9.12
CA VAL A 354 14.06 6.90 -10.47
C VAL A 354 13.01 7.73 -11.20
N THR A 355 13.43 8.50 -12.20
CA THR A 355 12.53 9.27 -13.05
C THR A 355 12.34 8.57 -14.38
N VAL A 356 11.13 8.08 -14.65
CA VAL A 356 10.77 7.52 -15.95
C VAL A 356 10.45 8.66 -16.91
N LYS A 357 11.19 8.73 -18.00
CA LYS A 357 10.94 9.67 -19.09
C LYS A 357 9.77 9.18 -19.93
N SER A 358 8.74 10.00 -20.03
CA SER A 358 7.53 9.66 -20.76
C SER A 358 7.56 10.20 -22.18
N LYS A 359 6.87 9.49 -23.09
CA LYS A 359 6.59 9.94 -24.45
C LYS A 359 5.10 9.81 -24.71
N GLN A 360 4.51 10.87 -25.26
CA GLN A 360 3.16 10.82 -25.79
C GLN A 360 3.18 10.07 -27.12
N ILE A 361 2.26 9.12 -27.28
CA ILE A 361 2.07 8.28 -28.48
C ILE A 361 0.95 8.84 -29.35
#